data_AF-A0A428ZAF1-F1
#
_entry.id   AF-A0A428ZAF1-F1
#
_cell.length_a   1.000
_cell.length_b   1.000
_cell.length_c   1.000
_cell.angle_alpha   90.00
_cell.angle_beta   90.00
_cell.angle_gamma   90.00
#
_symmetry.space_group_name_H-M   'P 1'
#
loop_
_entity.id
_entity.type
_entity.pdbx_description
1 polymer ?
#
loop_
_entity_poly.entity_id
_entity_poly.type
_entity_poly.pdbx_seq_one_letter_code
_entity_poly.pdbx_strand_id
1 'polypeptide(L)' 'MSKGEKVGGTIADADGNFTADVQFTRLEAGRHWITANCGVVLTAAVDQLLTSSSGGQSSSLIILVFFVLAGVAVLRFR' A
#
# COMPACT_ATOMS: atom_id res chain seq x y z
N MET A 1 -17.75 -5.57 -4.39
CA MET A 1 -18.01 -6.37 -3.17
C MET A 1 -17.00 -7.50 -3.16
N SER A 2 -15.99 -7.45 -2.29
CA SER A 2 -14.97 -8.51 -2.19
C SER A 2 -15.67 -9.82 -1.80
N LYS A 3 -15.59 -10.84 -2.67
CA LYS A 3 -16.36 -12.09 -2.58
C LYS A 3 -15.80 -13.07 -1.51
N GLY A 4 -15.19 -12.56 -0.45
CA GLY A 4 -14.49 -13.41 0.53
C GLY A 4 -13.22 -14.02 -0.07
N GLU A 5 -12.28 -13.18 -0.47
CA GLU A 5 -10.99 -13.63 -0.99
C GLU A 5 -10.17 -14.34 0.11
N LYS A 6 -9.59 -15.50 -0.23
CA LYS A 6 -8.67 -16.20 0.68
C LYS A 6 -7.33 -15.48 0.69
N VAL A 7 -7.10 -14.68 1.74
CA VAL A 7 -5.90 -13.85 1.90
C VAL A 7 -4.81 -14.49 2.77
N GLY A 8 -5.06 -15.67 3.34
CA GLY A 8 -4.11 -16.37 4.20
C GLY A 8 -4.62 -17.74 4.65
N GLY A 9 -3.87 -18.39 5.53
CA GLY A 9 -4.26 -19.65 6.17
C GLY A 9 -3.19 -20.12 7.13
N THR A 10 -3.61 -20.68 8.26
CA THR A 10 -2.71 -21.23 9.28
C THR A 10 -3.42 -22.34 10.05
N ILE A 11 -2.65 -23.13 10.79
CA ILE A 11 -3.14 -24.18 11.68
C ILE A 11 -2.59 -23.86 13.07
N ALA A 12 -3.41 -24.02 14.10
CA ALA A 12 -3.00 -23.79 15.47
C ALA A 12 -1.89 -24.75 15.91
N ASP A 13 -0.96 -24.26 16.72
CA ASP A 13 0.09 -25.06 17.35
C ASP A 13 -0.46 -25.90 18.52
N ALA A 14 0.44 -26.63 19.20
CA ALA A 14 0.09 -27.48 20.33
C ALA A 14 -0.52 -26.73 21.52
N ASP A 15 -0.26 -25.42 21.62
CA ASP A 15 -0.78 -24.53 22.66
C ASP A 15 -2.08 -23.82 22.22
N GLY A 16 -2.53 -24.05 20.98
CA GLY A 16 -3.73 -23.43 20.40
C GLY A 16 -3.49 -22.05 19.79
N ASN A 17 -2.24 -21.59 19.70
CA ASN A 17 -1.91 -20.31 19.09
C ASN A 17 -1.76 -20.44 17.58
N PHE A 18 -2.08 -19.38 16.85
CA PHE A 18 -1.94 -19.36 15.40
C PHE A 18 -1.53 -17.98 14.90
N THR A 19 -0.68 -17.97 13.86
CA THR A 19 -0.24 -16.76 13.16
C THR A 19 -0.34 -17.02 11.66
N ALA A 20 -0.87 -16.07 10.91
CA ALA A 20 -0.97 -16.15 9.45
C ALA A 20 -0.51 -14.84 8.82
N ASP A 21 0.38 -14.94 7.83
CA ASP A 21 0.64 -13.81 6.94
C ASP A 21 -0.56 -13.58 6.03
N VAL A 22 -0.95 -12.30 5.89
CA VAL A 22 -2.07 -11.88 5.06
C VAL A 22 -1.52 -11.21 3.81
N GLN A 23 -1.77 -11.83 2.65
CA GLN A 23 -1.38 -11.30 1.36
C GLN A 23 -2.63 -10.88 0.57
N PHE A 24 -2.74 -9.59 0.28
CA PHE A 24 -3.79 -9.07 -0.60
C PHE A 24 -3.30 -9.12 -2.04
N THR A 25 -4.04 -9.79 -2.93
CA THR A 25 -3.70 -9.80 -4.37
C THR A 25 -4.07 -8.49 -5.07
N ARG A 26 -4.96 -7.70 -4.46
CA ARG A 26 -5.42 -6.41 -4.95
C ARG A 26 -5.36 -5.37 -3.83
N LEU A 27 -4.63 -4.28 -4.08
CA LEU A 27 -4.53 -3.17 -3.15
C LEU A 27 -5.72 -2.21 -3.34
N GLU A 28 -6.78 -2.39 -2.55
CA GLU A 28 -7.88 -1.43 -2.48
C GLU A 28 -7.80 -0.65 -1.16
N ALA A 29 -7.63 0.67 -1.22
CA ALA A 29 -7.68 1.49 -0.01
C ALA A 29 -9.05 1.37 0.66
N GLY A 30 -9.04 1.24 1.98
CA GLY A 30 -10.25 1.18 2.78
C GLY A 30 -10.14 0.22 3.95
N ARG A 31 -11.23 0.15 4.71
CA ARG A 31 -11.39 -0.81 5.80
C ARG A 31 -11.83 -2.14 5.25
N HIS A 32 -11.08 -3.19 5.56
CA HIS A 32 -11.40 -4.56 5.18
C HIS A 32 -11.61 -5.41 6.42
N TRP A 33 -12.65 -6.23 6.38
CA TRP A 33 -12.95 -7.20 7.44
C TRP A 33 -12.31 -8.53 7.10
N ILE A 34 -11.51 -9.06 8.03
CA ILE A 34 -10.92 -10.39 7.94
C ILE A 34 -11.73 -11.32 8.84
N THR A 35 -12.16 -12.44 8.29
CA THR A 35 -12.87 -13.51 9.02
C THR A 35 -12.02 -14.76 9.03
N ALA A 36 -11.63 -15.21 10.21
CA ALA A 36 -10.87 -16.45 10.40
C ALA A 36 -11.82 -17.56 10.90
N ASN A 37 -11.78 -18.70 10.23
CA ASN A 37 -12.54 -19.89 10.62
C ASN A 37 -11.57 -20.92 11.22
N CYS A 38 -11.52 -20.96 12.55
CA CYS A 38 -10.61 -21.81 13.32
C CYS A 38 -11.39 -22.83 14.19
N GLY A 39 -12.65 -23.10 13.83
CA GLY A 39 -13.63 -23.82 14.67
C GLY A 39 -14.58 -22.88 15.42
N VAL A 40 -14.05 -21.76 15.95
CA VAL A 40 -14.82 -20.55 16.27
C VAL A 40 -14.57 -19.48 15.22
N VAL A 41 -15.54 -18.59 15.00
CA VAL A 41 -15.41 -17.49 14.02
C VAL A 41 -14.86 -16.27 14.73
N LEU A 42 -13.68 -15.82 14.28
CA LEU A 42 -13.03 -14.61 14.77
C LEU A 42 -13.05 -13.56 13.66
N THR A 43 -13.44 -12.33 14.01
CA THR A 43 -13.58 -11.22 13.07
C THR A 43 -12.76 -10.02 13.54
N ALA A 44 -11.88 -9.52 12.68
CA ALA A 44 -11.04 -8.35 12.95
C ALA A 44 -11.05 -7.39 11.75
N ALA A 45 -10.92 -6.09 12.01
CA ALA A 45 -10.80 -5.07 10.98
C ALA A 45 -9.32 -4.74 10.74
N VAL A 46 -8.93 -4.65 9.47
CA VAL A 46 -7.62 -4.14 9.06
C VAL A 46 -7.84 -2.92 8.19
N ASP A 47 -7.21 -1.80 8.56
CA ASP A 47 -7.25 -0.56 7.80
C ASP A 47 -6.05 -0.55 6.82
N GLN A 48 -6.33 -0.73 5.52
CA GLN A 48 -5.28 -0.71 4.51
C GLN A 48 -5.01 0.74 4.09
N LEU A 49 -3.90 1.28 4.56
CA LEU A 49 -3.42 2.61 4.19
C LEU A 49 -2.67 2.50 2.85
N LEU A 50 -3.23 3.09 1.80
CA LEU A 50 -2.42 3.48 0.65
C LEU A 50 -1.61 4.71 1.10
N THR A 51 -0.41 4.49 1.61
CA THR A 51 0.59 5.55 1.57
C THR A 51 0.90 5.75 0.10
N SER A 52 0.15 6.64 -0.54
CA SER A 52 0.52 7.24 -1.81
C SER A 52 1.88 7.88 -1.56
N SER A 53 2.96 7.11 -1.74
CA SER A 53 4.24 7.67 -2.06
C SER A 53 4.05 8.25 -3.45
N SER A 54 3.42 9.43 -3.51
CA SER A 54 3.60 10.32 -4.63
C SER A 54 5.10 10.50 -4.68
N GLY A 55 5.76 9.84 -5.63
CA GLY A 55 7.18 9.94 -5.90
C GLY A 55 7.52 11.39 -6.24
N GLY A 56 7.56 12.25 -5.22
CA GLY A 56 7.77 13.70 -5.30
C GLY A 56 9.18 14.07 -5.72
N GLN A 57 10.01 13.07 -6.04
CA GLN A 57 11.35 13.28 -6.58
C GLN A 57 11.32 13.64 -8.07
N SER A 58 10.38 13.11 -8.86
CA SER A 58 10.42 13.29 -10.32
C SER A 58 9.87 14.65 -10.78
N SER A 59 8.79 15.16 -10.18
CA SER A 59 8.17 16.41 -10.63
C SER A 59 8.96 17.67 -10.23
N SER A 60 9.48 17.70 -9.01
CA SER A 60 10.25 18.86 -8.48
C SER A 60 11.58 19.07 -9.21
N LEU A 61 12.27 17.98 -9.55
CA LEU A 61 13.55 18.02 -10.28
C LEU A 61 13.37 18.53 -11.70
N ILE A 62 12.33 18.07 -12.41
CA ILE A 62 12.01 18.54 -13.77
C ILE A 62 11.75 20.05 -13.79
N ILE A 63 10.99 20.56 -12.81
CA ILE A 63 10.71 22.00 -12.67
C ILE A 63 12.00 22.80 -12.44
N LEU A 64 12.86 22.33 -11.53
CA LEU A 64 14.14 22.98 -11.25
C LEU A 64 15.04 23.05 -12.49
N VAL A 65 15.18 21.93 -13.21
CA VAL A 65 15.99 21.86 -14.44
C VAL A 65 15.46 22.82 -15.50
N PHE A 66 14.14 22.91 -15.68
CA PHE A 66 13.54 23.85 -16.63
C PHE A 66 13.91 25.31 -16.32
N PHE A 67 13.78 25.75 -15.06
CA PHE A 67 14.13 27.11 -14.67
C PHE A 67 15.62 27.41 -14.83
N VAL A 68 16.49 26.45 -14.51
CA VAL A 68 17.94 26.57 -14.71
C VAL A 68 18.27 26.75 -16.19
N LEU A 69 17.73 25.90 -17.06
CA LEU A 69 17.96 25.98 -18.51
C LEU A 69 17.42 27.29 -19.10
N ALA A 70 16.21 27.71 -18.70
CA ALA A 70 15.62 28.97 -19.14
C ALA A 70 16.47 30.17 -18.70
N GLY A 71 16.95 30.20 -17.45
CA GLY A 71 17.83 31.25 -16.95
C GLY A 71 19.16 31.33 -17.70
N VAL A 72 19.80 30.18 -17.96
CA VAL A 72 21.04 30.11 -18.74
C VAL A 72 20.82 30.59 -20.17
N ALA A 73 19.72 30.19 -20.82
CA ALA A 73 19.40 30.64 -22.17
C ALA A 73 19.24 32.17 -22.22
N VAL A 74 18.49 32.77 -21.29
CA VAL A 74 18.31 34.22 -21.23
C VAL A 74 19.65 34.95 -21.04
N LEU A 75 20.53 34.45 -20.18
CA LEU A 75 21.88 35.03 -19.99
C LEU A 75 22.75 34.91 -21.24
N ARG A 76 22.58 33.86 -22.05
CA ARG A 76 23.36 33.64 -23.27
C ARG A 76 22.86 34.43 -24.48
N PHE A 77 21.58 34.80 -24.50
CA PHE A 77 20.93 35.53 -25.59
C PHE A 77 20.78 37.04 -25.32
N ARG A 78 21.29 37.54 -24.18
CA ARG A 78 21.50 38.98 -23.91
C ARG A 78 22.96 39.34 -24.12
#